data_AF-F8NT93-F1
#
_entry.id   AF-F8NT93-F1
#
_cell.length_a   1.000
_cell.length_b   1.000
_cell.length_c   1.000
_cell.angle_alpha   90.00
_cell.angle_beta   90.00
_cell.angle_gamma   90.00
#
_symmetry.space_group_name_H-M   'P 1'
#
loop_
_entity.id
_entity.type
_entity.pdbx_description
1 polymer ?
#
loop_
_entity_poly.entity_id
_entity_poly.type
_entity_poly.pdbx_seq_one_letter_code
_entity_poly.pdbx_strand_id
1 'polypeptide(L)'
;MTTEAYGEWRGPREEPDTPEIGMGELSGALPPLEPQAPTSREAGLEQYVRTRIEQEQRRLHDLYKTQLKEAKEEVEELLAKLRLATSNSSTSAPAASAPTPPSTQPRRVDRTRTALQKPENFDGDRKKYKAFREALMLNYEDDEEYFADDKRKIAYVLSFMTGGAAAAFRTEWMETKIEKRMRGENLKSTYE
;
A
#
# COMPACT_ATOMS: atom_id res chain seq x y z
N MET A 1 -46.44 -47.08 5.06
CA MET A 1 -46.72 -47.33 6.49
C MET A 1 -45.56 -46.71 7.27
N THR A 2 -45.77 -45.48 7.75
CA THR A 2 -45.83 -45.08 9.19
C THR A 2 -44.44 -45.03 9.86
N THR A 3 -43.79 -43.86 9.93
CA THR A 3 -43.79 -42.83 11.00
C THR A 3 -42.95 -43.20 12.24
N GLU A 4 -41.87 -42.42 12.42
CA GLU A 4 -41.15 -41.94 13.62
C GLU A 4 -41.04 -42.80 14.90
N ALA A 5 -39.81 -42.84 15.45
CA ALA A 5 -39.54 -42.45 16.84
C ALA A 5 -38.03 -42.18 17.04
N TYR A 6 -37.64 -40.90 17.08
CA TYR A 6 -36.36 -40.44 17.63
C TYR A 6 -36.38 -40.64 19.15
N GLY A 7 -35.43 -41.42 19.68
CA GLY A 7 -35.25 -41.63 21.12
C GLY A 7 -34.65 -40.40 21.81
N GLU A 8 -35.43 -39.87 22.75
CA GLU A 8 -35.07 -39.14 23.98
C GLU A 8 -33.84 -38.23 24.00
N TRP A 9 -34.12 -36.92 23.96
CA TRP A 9 -33.26 -35.88 24.54
C TRP A 9 -33.18 -36.06 26.07
N ARG A 10 -32.01 -36.48 26.57
CA ARG A 10 -31.68 -36.36 28.00
C ARG A 10 -31.26 -34.91 28.26
N GLY A 11 -32.01 -34.22 29.12
CA GLY A 11 -31.80 -32.80 29.47
C GLY A 11 -30.44 -32.51 30.14
N PRO A 12 -30.16 -31.22 30.43
CA PRO A 12 -28.86 -30.77 30.91
C PRO A 12 -28.48 -31.42 32.24
N ARG A 13 -27.22 -31.86 32.30
CA ARG A 13 -26.54 -32.42 33.47
C ARG A 13 -26.48 -31.35 34.59
N GLU A 14 -27.09 -31.62 35.73
CA GLU A 14 -26.87 -30.83 36.96
C GLU A 14 -25.40 -31.01 37.39
N GLU A 15 -24.62 -29.93 37.35
CA GLU A 15 -23.28 -29.89 37.93
C GLU A 15 -23.39 -29.67 39.45
N PRO A 16 -22.55 -30.35 40.26
CA PRO A 16 -22.56 -30.17 41.71
C PRO A 16 -22.11 -28.76 42.09
N ASP A 17 -22.82 -28.15 43.06
CA ASP A 17 -22.54 -26.84 43.66
C ASP A 17 -21.07 -26.67 44.05
N THR A 18 -20.28 -26.05 43.17
CA THR A 18 -19.03 -25.39 43.54
C THR A 18 -19.36 -24.01 44.10
N PRO A 19 -18.86 -23.61 45.29
CA PRO A 19 -19.00 -22.24 45.75
C PRO A 19 -18.31 -21.33 44.75
N GLU A 20 -19.10 -20.46 44.13
CA GLU A 20 -18.69 -19.44 43.18
C GLU A 20 -17.82 -18.41 43.92
N ILE A 21 -16.52 -18.70 44.04
CA ILE A 21 -15.54 -17.71 44.49
C ILE A 21 -15.48 -16.66 43.39
N GLY A 22 -16.12 -15.53 43.64
CA GLY A 22 -16.21 -14.42 42.69
C GLY A 22 -14.82 -14.05 42.18
N MET A 23 -14.71 -13.87 40.87
CA MET A 23 -13.50 -13.44 40.14
C MET A 23 -12.89 -12.11 40.65
N GLY A 24 -13.49 -11.46 41.66
CA GLY A 24 -12.96 -10.29 42.35
C GLY A 24 -11.92 -10.58 43.43
N GLU A 25 -11.81 -11.81 43.95
CA GLU A 25 -10.88 -12.12 45.05
C GLU A 25 -9.48 -12.56 44.59
N LEU A 26 -9.31 -12.97 43.32
CA LEU A 26 -8.00 -13.37 42.79
C LEU A 26 -7.08 -12.17 42.45
N SER A 27 -7.61 -10.95 42.39
CA SER A 27 -6.80 -9.74 42.16
C SER A 27 -5.97 -9.32 43.39
N GLY A 28 -6.21 -9.91 44.57
CA GLY A 28 -5.46 -9.62 45.79
C GLY A 28 -4.23 -10.49 46.04
N ALA A 29 -3.99 -11.52 45.21
CA ALA A 29 -2.96 -12.55 45.46
C ALA A 29 -1.65 -12.35 44.67
N LEU A 30 -1.55 -11.32 43.83
CA LEU A 30 -0.29 -10.99 43.16
C LEU A 30 0.41 -9.86 43.93
N PRO A 31 1.65 -10.07 44.42
CA PRO A 31 2.41 -8.98 45.00
C PRO A 31 2.55 -7.87 43.94
N PRO A 32 2.39 -6.59 44.32
CA PRO A 32 2.72 -5.49 43.42
C PRO A 32 4.12 -5.71 42.86
N LEU A 33 4.25 -5.81 41.54
CA LEU A 33 5.56 -5.85 40.88
C LEU A 33 6.18 -4.47 41.06
N GLU A 34 6.86 -4.27 42.18
CA GLU A 34 7.76 -3.15 42.38
C GLU A 34 8.84 -3.24 41.28
N PRO A 35 9.09 -2.18 40.51
CA PRO A 35 10.11 -2.20 39.46
C PRO A 35 11.47 -2.41 40.13
N GLN A 36 12.00 -3.64 40.07
CA GLN A 36 13.35 -3.92 40.55
C GLN A 36 14.35 -3.09 39.74
N ALA A 37 15.30 -2.45 40.45
CA ALA A 37 16.41 -1.77 39.81
C ALA A 37 17.17 -2.78 38.93
N PRO A 38 17.54 -2.41 37.69
CA PRO A 38 18.17 -3.32 36.75
C PRO A 38 19.45 -3.88 37.36
N THR A 39 19.59 -5.20 37.35
CA THR A 39 20.80 -5.86 37.81
C THR A 39 21.99 -5.45 36.93
N SER A 40 23.22 -5.48 37.45
CA SER A 40 24.42 -5.07 36.70
C SER A 40 24.59 -5.80 35.35
N ARG A 41 24.06 -7.03 35.25
CA ARG A 41 24.03 -7.81 34.00
C ARG A 41 23.01 -7.27 33.00
N GLU A 42 21.83 -6.87 33.46
CA GLU A 42 20.77 -6.29 32.63
C GLU A 42 21.19 -4.91 32.10
N ALA A 43 21.81 -4.07 32.94
CA ALA A 43 22.34 -2.77 32.53
C ALA A 43 23.38 -2.89 31.39
N GLY A 44 24.24 -3.91 31.43
CA GLY A 44 25.22 -4.16 30.35
C GLY A 44 24.56 -4.58 29.04
N LEU A 45 23.50 -5.39 29.10
CA LEU A 45 22.72 -5.79 27.92
C LEU A 45 21.94 -4.62 27.33
N GLU A 46 21.32 -3.79 28.16
CA GLU A 46 20.63 -2.57 27.71
C GLU A 46 21.58 -1.61 27.00
N GLN A 47 22.78 -1.42 27.53
CA GLN A 47 23.79 -0.56 26.91
C GLN A 47 24.28 -1.14 25.56
N TYR A 48 24.46 -2.46 25.49
CA TYR A 48 24.81 -3.14 24.23
C TYR A 48 23.71 -2.95 23.17
N VAL A 49 22.45 -3.18 23.54
CA VAL A 49 21.30 -3.01 22.65
C VAL A 49 21.18 -1.57 22.18
N ARG A 50 21.28 -0.59 23.09
CA ARG A 50 21.25 0.84 22.74
C ARG A 50 22.35 1.20 21.76
N THR A 51 23.59 0.77 22.02
CA THR A 51 24.73 1.03 21.15
C THR A 51 24.52 0.44 19.75
N ARG A 52 23.98 -0.79 19.67
CA ARG A 52 23.67 -1.46 18.40
C ARG A 52 22.61 -0.72 17.59
N ILE A 53 21.54 -0.28 18.26
CA ILE A 53 20.45 0.49 17.63
C ILE A 53 20.99 1.81 17.09
N GLU A 54 21.74 2.55 17.90
CA GLU A 54 22.33 3.84 17.47
C GLU A 54 23.29 3.66 16.29
N GLN A 55 24.10 2.59 16.31
CA GLN A 55 25.00 2.29 15.20
C GLN A 55 24.23 2.02 13.91
N GLU A 56 23.16 1.22 13.95
CA GLU A 56 22.37 0.93 12.75
C GLU A 56 21.62 2.17 12.26
N GLN A 57 21.09 2.99 13.18
CA GLN A 57 20.47 4.27 12.84
C GLN A 57 21.45 5.21 12.12
N ARG A 58 22.69 5.33 12.63
CA ARG A 58 23.75 6.10 11.97
C ARG A 58 24.06 5.54 10.58
N ARG A 59 24.20 4.23 10.47
CA ARG A 59 24.48 3.55 9.19
C ARG A 59 23.39 3.82 8.15
N LEU A 60 22.12 3.69 8.55
CA LEU A 60 20.97 3.94 7.68
C LEU A 60 20.88 5.42 7.28
N HIS A 61 21.13 6.33 8.22
CA HIS A 61 21.15 7.75 7.95
C HIS A 61 22.22 8.11 6.92
N ASP A 62 23.44 7.58 7.08
CA ASP A 62 24.54 7.83 6.14
C ASP A 62 24.28 7.22 4.75
N LEU A 63 23.67 6.03 4.70
CA LEU A 63 23.25 5.41 3.46
C LEU A 63 22.22 6.28 2.72
N TYR A 64 21.17 6.73 3.41
CA TYR A 64 20.15 7.59 2.81
C TYR A 64 20.71 8.94 2.36
N LYS A 65 21.58 9.54 3.18
CA LYS A 65 22.27 10.79 2.85
C LYS A 65 23.14 10.64 1.59
N THR A 66 23.80 9.50 1.43
CA THR A 66 24.63 9.20 0.26
C THR A 66 23.77 9.03 -0.99
N GLN A 67 22.69 8.23 -0.93
CA GLN A 67 21.76 8.06 -2.04
C GLN A 67 21.12 9.39 -2.46
N LEU A 68 20.77 10.25 -1.50
CA LEU A 68 20.22 11.57 -1.80
C LEU A 68 21.25 12.47 -2.50
N LYS A 69 22.52 12.34 -2.16
CA LYS A 69 23.60 13.09 -2.82
C LYS A 69 23.80 12.59 -4.26
N GLU A 70 23.91 11.28 -4.44
CA GLU A 70 24.10 10.65 -5.75
C GLU A 70 22.93 10.96 -6.71
N ALA A 71 21.68 10.83 -6.24
CA ALA A 71 20.51 11.17 -7.04
C ALA A 71 20.48 12.66 -7.43
N LYS A 72 20.98 13.56 -6.56
CA LYS A 72 21.09 14.98 -6.89
C LYS A 72 22.15 15.24 -7.96
N GLU A 73 23.30 14.58 -7.86
CA GLU A 73 24.37 14.67 -8.86
C GLU A 73 23.91 14.12 -10.21
N GLU A 74 23.19 12.99 -10.25
CA GLU A 74 22.64 12.42 -11.48
C GLU A 74 21.64 13.37 -12.17
N VAL A 75 20.75 14.02 -11.39
CA VAL A 75 19.82 15.02 -11.93
C VAL A 75 20.57 16.24 -12.48
N GLU A 76 21.61 16.71 -11.79
CA GLU A 76 22.43 17.83 -12.26
C GLU A 76 23.15 17.49 -13.56
N GLU A 77 23.69 16.28 -13.68
CA GLU A 77 24.35 15.79 -14.89
C GLU A 77 23.38 15.69 -16.07
N LEU A 78 22.19 15.10 -15.87
CA LEU A 78 21.15 15.02 -16.89
C LEU A 78 20.71 16.41 -17.36
N LEU A 79 20.59 17.35 -16.43
CA LEU A 79 20.25 18.73 -16.73
C LEU A 79 21.36 19.43 -17.53
N ALA A 80 22.63 19.20 -17.19
CA ALA A 80 23.77 19.70 -17.95
C ALA A 80 23.83 19.11 -19.36
N LYS A 81 23.60 17.80 -19.51
CA LYS A 81 23.50 17.11 -20.81
C LYS A 81 22.38 17.70 -21.68
N LEU A 82 21.20 17.96 -21.10
CA LEU A 82 20.09 18.59 -21.82
C LEU A 82 20.44 20.00 -22.31
N ARG A 83 21.12 20.80 -21.47
CA ARG A 83 21.60 22.14 -21.85
C ARG A 83 22.60 22.08 -23.00
N LEU A 84 23.57 21.17 -22.96
CA LEU A 84 24.55 20.98 -24.04
C LEU A 84 23.88 20.54 -25.35
N ALA A 85 22.92 19.60 -25.28
CA ALA A 85 22.16 19.15 -26.45
C ALA A 85 21.31 20.28 -27.05
N THR A 86 20.75 21.16 -26.21
CA THR A 86 19.93 22.30 -26.66
C THR A 86 20.78 23.42 -27.26
N SER A 87 21.96 23.71 -26.69
CA SER A 87 22.87 24.74 -27.22
C SER A 87 23.49 24.37 -28.57
N ASN A 88 23.70 23.08 -28.85
CA ASN A 88 24.32 22.62 -30.10
C ASN A 88 23.34 22.52 -31.28
N SER A 89 22.04 22.77 -31.08
CA SER A 89 20.99 22.73 -32.13
C SER A 89 20.61 24.11 -32.68
N SER A 90 21.53 25.07 -32.69
CA SER A 90 21.30 26.41 -33.25
C SER A 90 21.89 26.53 -34.66
N THR A 91 21.19 25.99 -35.67
CA THR A 91 21.34 26.46 -37.06
C THR A 91 20.36 27.61 -37.26
N SER A 92 20.91 28.73 -37.76
CA SER A 92 20.29 30.04 -37.96
C SER A 92 18.96 30.06 -38.71
N ALA A 93 18.00 30.83 -38.21
CA ALA A 93 16.98 31.52 -39.03
C ALA A 93 16.54 32.82 -38.31
N PRO A 94 16.34 33.96 -39.03
CA PRO A 94 16.10 35.25 -38.42
C PRO A 94 14.62 35.50 -38.08
N ALA A 95 14.43 36.49 -37.22
CA ALA A 95 13.23 36.90 -36.52
C ALA A 95 11.97 37.13 -37.39
N ALA A 96 10.86 36.54 -36.95
CA ALA A 96 9.52 37.14 -37.00
C ALA A 96 8.56 36.39 -36.06
N SER A 97 7.86 37.14 -35.21
CA SER A 97 6.67 36.78 -34.42
C SER A 97 6.86 35.72 -33.32
N ALA A 98 6.88 36.20 -32.08
CA ALA A 98 6.86 35.39 -30.86
C ALA A 98 5.68 34.39 -30.82
N PRO A 99 5.94 33.12 -30.48
CA PRO A 99 5.00 32.27 -29.76
C PRO A 99 5.47 32.07 -28.32
N THR A 100 4.49 31.95 -27.43
CA THR A 100 4.58 31.71 -25.99
C THR A 100 5.59 30.61 -25.56
N PRO A 101 6.20 30.72 -24.37
CA PRO A 101 7.16 29.73 -23.90
C PRO A 101 6.50 28.36 -23.67
N PRO A 102 7.11 27.25 -24.11
CA PRO A 102 6.59 25.93 -23.80
C PRO A 102 6.76 25.66 -22.30
N SER A 103 5.63 25.45 -21.64
CA SER A 103 5.55 24.99 -20.26
C SER A 103 6.26 23.64 -20.15
N THR A 104 7.42 23.60 -19.50
CA THR A 104 8.09 22.35 -19.09
C THR A 104 7.33 21.75 -17.92
N GLN A 105 6.11 21.28 -18.16
CA GLN A 105 5.57 20.20 -17.36
C GLN A 105 6.42 18.96 -17.65
N PRO A 106 6.68 18.06 -16.67
CA PRO A 106 7.26 16.77 -16.98
C PRO A 106 6.41 16.20 -18.11
N ARG A 107 7.06 15.85 -19.23
CA ARG A 107 6.42 15.09 -20.30
C ARG A 107 5.86 13.85 -19.61
N ARG A 108 4.58 13.91 -19.23
CA ARG A 108 3.77 12.71 -19.22
C ARG A 108 4.05 12.13 -20.59
N VAL A 109 4.55 10.91 -20.60
CA VAL A 109 4.50 10.11 -21.80
C VAL A 109 3.03 10.18 -22.21
N ASP A 110 2.73 11.10 -23.13
CA ASP A 110 1.59 11.03 -24.01
C ASP A 110 1.94 9.85 -24.93
N ARG A 111 2.01 8.65 -24.33
CA ARG A 111 1.69 7.43 -25.03
C ARG A 111 0.27 7.73 -25.47
N THR A 112 0.13 8.17 -26.71
CA THR A 112 -1.13 8.24 -27.41
C THR A 112 -1.70 6.86 -27.27
N ARG A 113 -2.51 6.70 -26.22
CA ARG A 113 -3.11 5.45 -25.81
C ARG A 113 -3.84 5.00 -27.07
N THR A 114 -3.26 4.00 -27.72
CA THR A 114 -3.78 3.53 -29.00
C THR A 114 -5.21 3.13 -28.70
N ALA A 115 -6.12 3.62 -29.53
CA ALA A 115 -7.51 3.88 -29.19
C ALA A 115 -8.33 2.60 -28.94
N LEU A 116 -8.07 1.92 -27.82
CA LEU A 116 -8.91 0.86 -27.29
C LEU A 116 -9.85 1.45 -26.26
N GLN A 117 -11.13 1.09 -26.44
CA GLN A 117 -12.28 1.64 -25.76
C GLN A 117 -11.98 1.83 -24.27
N LYS A 118 -12.09 3.08 -23.81
CA LYS A 118 -12.04 3.39 -22.38
C LYS A 118 -13.14 2.56 -21.71
N PRO A 119 -12.81 1.71 -20.72
CA PRO A 119 -13.82 0.93 -20.01
C PRO A 119 -14.94 1.83 -19.51
N GLU A 120 -16.18 1.37 -19.65
CA GLU A 120 -17.32 2.09 -19.09
C GLU A 120 -17.19 2.15 -17.57
N ASN A 121 -17.66 3.25 -16.98
CA ASN A 121 -17.66 3.42 -15.54
C ASN A 121 -18.52 2.32 -14.89
N PHE A 122 -17.95 1.62 -13.91
CA PHE A 122 -18.63 0.53 -13.21
C PHE A 122 -19.29 1.04 -11.94
N ASP A 123 -20.58 0.72 -11.79
CA ASP A 123 -21.44 1.10 -10.67
C ASP A 123 -21.56 0.01 -9.58
N GLY A 124 -21.07 -1.19 -9.86
CA GLY A 124 -21.24 -2.35 -8.99
C GLY A 124 -22.33 -3.32 -9.46
N ASP A 125 -23.01 -3.06 -10.58
CA ASP A 125 -24.04 -3.97 -11.09
C ASP A 125 -23.42 -5.26 -11.64
N ARG A 126 -23.80 -6.39 -11.03
CA ARG A 126 -23.36 -7.73 -11.41
C ARG A 126 -23.67 -8.06 -12.88
N LYS A 127 -24.73 -7.49 -13.46
CA LYS A 127 -25.08 -7.71 -14.88
C LYS A 127 -24.08 -7.05 -15.83
N LYS A 128 -23.52 -5.90 -15.45
CA LYS A 128 -22.54 -5.14 -16.24
C LYS A 128 -21.10 -5.64 -16.01
N TYR A 129 -20.87 -6.40 -14.94
CA TYR A 129 -19.54 -6.90 -14.57
C TYR A 129 -18.84 -7.68 -15.69
N LYS A 130 -19.57 -8.52 -16.44
CA LYS A 130 -18.97 -9.32 -17.53
C LYS A 130 -18.37 -8.43 -18.62
N ALA A 131 -19.16 -7.48 -19.12
CA ALA A 131 -18.73 -6.53 -20.14
C ALA A 131 -17.59 -5.63 -19.64
N PHE A 132 -17.69 -5.16 -18.39
CA PHE A 132 -16.65 -4.37 -17.75
C PHE A 132 -15.32 -5.14 -17.63
N ARG A 133 -15.37 -6.41 -17.21
CA ARG A 133 -14.20 -7.27 -17.10
C ARG A 133 -13.54 -7.53 -18.46
N GLU A 134 -14.33 -7.83 -19.49
CA GLU A 134 -13.82 -8.04 -20.85
C GLU A 134 -13.10 -6.79 -21.37
N ALA A 135 -13.67 -5.59 -21.14
CA ALA A 135 -13.02 -4.33 -21.49
C ALA A 135 -11.72 -4.08 -20.71
N LEU A 136 -11.62 -4.52 -19.46
CA LEU A 136 -10.38 -4.43 -18.68
C LEU A 136 -9.29 -5.36 -19.22
N MET A 137 -9.64 -6.62 -19.51
CA MET A 137 -8.69 -7.61 -20.04
C MET A 137 -8.09 -7.15 -21.36
N LEU A 138 -8.91 -6.59 -22.25
CA LEU A 138 -8.44 -6.07 -23.54
C LEU A 138 -7.42 -4.94 -23.38
N ASN A 139 -7.56 -4.08 -22.37
CA ASN A 139 -6.56 -3.04 -22.09
C ASN A 139 -5.28 -3.61 -21.47
N TYR A 140 -5.34 -4.75 -20.77
CA TYR A 140 -4.14 -5.39 -20.21
C TYR A 140 -3.31 -6.08 -21.29
N GLU A 141 -3.96 -6.68 -22.28
CA GLU A 141 -3.29 -7.29 -23.44
C GLU A 141 -2.68 -6.25 -24.40
N ASP A 142 -3.25 -5.03 -24.46
CA ASP A 142 -2.73 -3.96 -25.32
C ASP A 142 -1.44 -3.31 -24.81
N ASP A 143 -1.28 -3.14 -23.49
CA ASP A 143 -0.09 -2.54 -22.88
C ASP A 143 0.45 -3.42 -21.73
N GLU A 144 0.94 -4.60 -22.10
CA GLU A 144 1.52 -5.58 -21.15
C GLU A 144 2.67 -4.97 -20.34
N GLU A 145 3.49 -4.09 -20.92
CA GLU A 145 4.61 -3.44 -20.23
C GLU A 145 4.11 -2.51 -19.12
N TYR A 146 3.05 -1.73 -19.38
CA TYR A 146 2.46 -0.86 -18.37
C TYR A 146 1.74 -1.66 -17.29
N PHE A 147 1.03 -2.72 -17.67
CA PHE A 147 0.27 -3.55 -16.76
C PHE A 147 1.06 -4.72 -16.15
N ALA A 148 2.39 -4.76 -16.29
CA ALA A 148 3.23 -5.78 -15.67
C ALA A 148 3.06 -5.83 -14.14
N ASP A 149 2.81 -4.69 -13.49
CA ASP A 149 2.55 -4.62 -12.06
C ASP A 149 1.06 -4.73 -11.72
N ASP A 150 0.69 -5.66 -10.85
CA ASP A 150 -0.68 -5.76 -10.34
C ASP A 150 -1.12 -4.49 -9.59
N LYS A 151 -0.17 -3.73 -9.02
CA LYS A 151 -0.47 -2.42 -8.44
C LYS A 151 -1.06 -1.45 -9.47
N ARG A 152 -0.58 -1.50 -10.72
CA ARG A 152 -1.06 -0.67 -11.82
C ARG A 152 -2.40 -1.17 -12.36
N LYS A 153 -2.58 -2.50 -12.46
CA LYS A 153 -3.89 -3.11 -12.78
C LYS A 153 -4.96 -2.70 -11.76
N ILE A 154 -4.69 -2.87 -10.46
CA ILE A 154 -5.62 -2.52 -9.38
C ILE A 154 -5.95 -1.02 -9.42
N ALA A 155 -4.95 -0.14 -9.57
CA ALA A 155 -5.18 1.29 -9.68
C ALA A 155 -6.06 1.65 -10.89
N TYR A 156 -5.84 0.97 -12.01
CA TYR A 156 -6.60 1.15 -13.24
C TYR A 156 -8.06 0.75 -13.06
N VAL A 157 -8.35 -0.45 -12.53
CA VAL A 157 -9.74 -0.89 -12.24
C VAL A 157 -10.45 0.10 -11.33
N LEU A 158 -9.79 0.50 -10.23
CA LEU A 158 -10.37 1.42 -9.24
C LEU A 158 -10.71 2.79 -9.84
N SER A 159 -9.99 3.22 -10.87
CA SER A 159 -10.29 4.49 -11.55
C SER A 159 -11.66 4.49 -12.26
N PHE A 160 -12.18 3.32 -12.64
CA PHE A 160 -13.49 3.19 -13.29
C PHE A 160 -14.63 2.87 -12.31
N MET A 161 -14.31 2.47 -11.08
CA MET A 161 -15.28 2.20 -10.00
C MET A 161 -15.78 3.51 -9.39
N THR A 162 -16.64 4.22 -10.11
CA THR A 162 -17.05 5.61 -9.79
C THR A 162 -18.51 5.73 -9.39
N GLY A 163 -19.33 4.72 -9.64
CA GLY A 163 -20.76 4.72 -9.28
C GLY A 163 -21.10 3.69 -8.19
N GLY A 164 -22.24 3.89 -7.54
CA GLY A 164 -22.92 2.90 -6.71
C GLY A 164 -22.04 2.18 -5.67
N ALA A 165 -22.23 0.87 -5.54
CA ALA A 165 -21.49 0.03 -4.60
C ALA A 165 -20.00 -0.05 -4.94
N ALA A 166 -19.63 0.08 -6.22
CA ALA A 166 -18.25 0.08 -6.65
C ALA A 166 -17.48 1.33 -6.15
N ALA A 167 -18.13 2.49 -6.11
CA ALA A 167 -17.54 3.71 -5.56
C ALA A 167 -17.25 3.58 -4.06
N ALA A 168 -18.18 2.99 -3.31
CA ALA A 168 -18.01 2.72 -1.88
C ALA A 168 -16.82 1.78 -1.63
N PHE A 169 -16.74 0.67 -2.37
CA PHE A 169 -15.61 -0.26 -2.31
C PHE A 169 -14.28 0.41 -2.60
N ARG A 170 -14.23 1.29 -3.61
CA ARG A 170 -13.00 2.03 -3.95
C ARG A 170 -12.54 2.90 -2.78
N THR A 171 -13.46 3.61 -2.13
CA THR A 171 -13.14 4.47 -0.98
C THR A 171 -12.58 3.65 0.17
N GLU A 172 -13.28 2.58 0.56
CA GLU A 172 -12.86 1.66 1.62
C GLU A 172 -11.48 1.04 1.34
N TRP A 173 -11.24 0.64 0.09
CA TRP A 173 -9.94 0.11 -0.30
C TRP A 173 -8.84 1.17 -0.19
N MET A 174 -9.08 2.40 -0.64
CA MET A 174 -8.07 3.47 -0.50
C MET A 174 -7.77 3.79 0.96
N GLU A 175 -8.79 3.86 1.82
CA GLU A 175 -8.64 4.08 3.27
C GLU A 175 -7.82 2.96 3.91
N THR A 176 -8.19 1.69 3.67
CA THR A 176 -7.45 0.53 4.19
C THR A 176 -5.99 0.53 3.72
N LYS A 177 -5.73 0.93 2.47
CA LYS A 177 -4.37 1.01 1.92
C LYS A 177 -3.56 2.13 2.57
N ILE A 178 -4.18 3.27 2.83
CA ILE A 178 -3.56 4.40 3.53
C ILE A 178 -3.26 4.02 4.98
N GLU A 179 -4.21 3.40 5.68
CA GLU A 179 -4.01 2.92 7.05
C GLU A 179 -2.88 1.91 7.17
N LYS A 180 -2.84 0.90 6.29
CA LYS A 180 -1.75 -0.09 6.27
C LYS A 180 -0.39 0.58 6.03
N ARG A 181 -0.33 1.57 5.14
CA ARG A 181 0.87 2.38 4.92
C ARG A 181 1.26 3.17 6.17
N MET A 182 0.31 3.79 6.86
CA MET A 182 0.54 4.54 8.10
C MET A 182 0.99 3.64 9.26
N ARG A 183 0.51 2.40 9.31
CA ARG A 183 0.95 1.37 10.27
C ARG A 183 2.31 0.74 9.92
N GLY A 184 2.95 1.14 8.81
CA GLY A 184 4.22 0.57 8.36
C GLY A 184 4.11 -0.88 7.87
N GLU A 185 2.89 -1.38 7.67
CA GLU A 185 2.62 -2.71 7.13
C GLU A 185 2.86 -2.65 5.61
N ASN A 186 4.03 -3.12 5.17
CA ASN A 186 4.28 -3.31 3.75
C ASN A 186 3.28 -4.36 3.24
N LEU A 187 2.39 -3.95 2.33
CA LEU A 187 1.51 -4.85 1.58
C LEU A 187 2.39 -5.79 0.74
N LYS A 188 2.91 -6.86 1.35
CA LYS A 188 3.39 -8.03 0.61
C LYS A 188 2.23 -8.52 -0.26
N SER A 189 2.48 -8.53 -1.57
CA SER A 189 1.58 -9.08 -2.57
C SER A 189 1.20 -10.49 -2.14
N THR A 190 -0.04 -10.65 -1.71
CA THR A 190 -0.64 -11.93 -1.33
C THR A 190 -1.71 -12.24 -2.36
N TYR A 191 -1.29 -12.30 -3.62
CA TYR A 191 -2.07 -12.84 -4.73
C TYR A 191 -1.05 -13.44 -5.70
N GLU A 192 -0.62 -14.67 -5.39
CA GLU A 192 -0.20 -15.66 -6.41
C GLU A 192 -1.44 -16.45 -6.83
#